data_AF-A0A3D8YZM3-F1
#
_entry.id   AF-A0A3D8YZM3-F1
#
_cell.length_a   1.000
_cell.length_b   1.000
_cell.length_c   1.000
_cell.angle_alpha   90.00
_cell.angle_beta   90.00
_cell.angle_gamma   90.00
#
_symmetry.space_group_name_H-M   'P 1'
#
loop_
_entity.id
_entity.type
_entity.pdbx_description
1 polymer ?
#
loop_
_entity_poly.entity_id
_entity_poly.type
_entity_poly.pdbx_seq_one_letter_code
_entity_poly.pdbx_strand_id
1 'polypeptide(L)'
;MMKNKVFRGFLFYASATFIIISVFAGVSWLFYYQDEVDNKKTLANQKKSFYDEQMKLLKEVSNDNKSEESLEVAMISYDIIKEIERDDSYYQRYEDGNEYLEKLEVETTKRLNDSLEYLLGKEYDAEVYGELMDFYREIPDYISKENSVLLAQAEKIADEELQTEIAKIEEENKDKKKYTHENRKRALQSIFQTGMSVSEVKSAIGPPTKKYRSDEAEFWNYEDAVILTIKNGFVYDITYPSN
;
A
#
# COMPACT_ATOMS: atom_id res chain seq x y z
N MET A 1 -9.59 -81.08 41.67
CA MET A 1 -10.25 -81.00 40.34
C MET A 1 -11.10 -79.74 40.10
N MET A 2 -11.58 -79.02 41.12
CA MET A 2 -12.44 -77.83 40.93
C MET A 2 -11.75 -76.56 40.37
N LYS A 3 -10.45 -76.35 40.62
CA LYS A 3 -9.73 -75.13 40.15
C LYS A 3 -9.65 -74.99 38.62
N ASN A 4 -9.66 -76.10 37.87
CA ASN A 4 -9.53 -76.06 36.41
C ASN A 4 -10.80 -75.63 35.66
N LYS A 5 -12.00 -75.81 36.25
CA LYS A 5 -13.26 -75.38 35.60
C LYS A 5 -13.49 -73.88 35.72
N VAL A 6 -13.16 -73.28 36.87
CA VAL A 6 -13.27 -71.84 37.09
C VAL A 6 -12.26 -71.07 36.24
N PHE A 7 -11.03 -71.59 36.11
CA PHE A 7 -9.98 -70.98 35.28
C PHE A 7 -10.31 -71.03 33.78
N ARG A 8 -10.90 -72.12 33.29
CA ARG A 8 -11.37 -72.24 31.89
C ARG A 8 -12.55 -71.32 31.59
N GLY A 9 -13.49 -71.16 32.53
CA GLY A 9 -14.57 -70.18 32.42
C GLY A 9 -14.04 -68.76 32.34
N PHE A 10 -13.10 -68.39 33.22
CA PHE A 10 -12.46 -67.08 33.21
C PHE A 10 -11.69 -66.79 31.91
N LEU A 11 -10.92 -67.76 31.40
CA LEU A 11 -10.23 -67.64 30.11
C LEU A 11 -11.20 -67.48 28.94
N PHE A 12 -12.33 -68.20 28.95
CA PHE A 12 -13.36 -68.06 27.93
C PHE A 12 -14.00 -66.67 27.97
N TYR A 13 -14.39 -66.18 29.15
CA TYR A 13 -14.91 -64.82 29.31
C TYR A 13 -13.89 -63.76 28.90
N ALA A 14 -12.64 -63.85 29.35
CA ALA A 14 -11.58 -62.92 28.97
C ALA A 14 -11.34 -62.91 27.45
N SER A 15 -11.36 -64.08 26.79
CA SER A 15 -11.23 -64.17 25.34
C SER A 15 -12.43 -63.57 24.59
N ALA A 16 -13.66 -63.79 25.08
CA ALA A 16 -14.86 -63.23 24.50
C ALA A 16 -14.91 -61.69 24.67
N THR A 17 -14.51 -61.17 25.83
CA THR A 17 -14.41 -59.73 26.09
C THR A 17 -13.33 -59.08 25.22
N PHE A 18 -12.19 -59.74 25.04
CA PHE A 18 -11.12 -59.24 24.16
C PHE A 18 -11.59 -59.15 22.70
N ILE A 19 -12.28 -60.19 22.19
CA ILE A 19 -12.85 -60.18 20.84
C ILE A 19 -13.85 -59.03 20.67
N ILE A 20 -14.73 -58.82 21.65
CA ILE A 20 -15.72 -57.72 21.60
C ILE A 20 -15.01 -56.36 21.58
N ILE A 21 -14.02 -56.13 22.43
CA ILE A 21 -13.25 -54.87 22.46
C ILE A 21 -12.51 -54.64 21.13
N SER A 22 -11.89 -55.67 20.56
CA SER A 22 -11.20 -55.57 19.27
C SER A 22 -12.16 -55.26 18.11
N VAL A 23 -13.36 -55.85 18.11
CA VAL A 23 -14.39 -55.55 17.10
C VAL A 23 -14.89 -54.12 17.25
N PHE A 24 -15.18 -53.66 18.48
CA PHE A 24 -15.60 -52.28 18.72
C PHE A 24 -14.51 -51.27 18.33
N ALA A 25 -13.25 -51.52 18.66
CA ALA A 25 -12.13 -50.67 18.26
C ALA A 25 -11.96 -50.61 16.73
N GLY A 26 -12.10 -51.75 16.03
CA GLY A 26 -12.04 -51.80 14.57
C GLY A 26 -13.21 -51.08 13.89
N VAL A 27 -14.41 -51.18 14.44
CA VAL A 27 -15.61 -50.48 13.94
C VAL A 27 -15.52 -48.97 14.19
N SER A 28 -15.07 -48.55 15.39
CA SER A 28 -14.83 -47.13 15.67
C SER A 28 -13.72 -46.54 14.79
N TRP A 29 -12.66 -47.31 14.49
CA TRP A 29 -11.62 -46.90 13.57
C TRP A 29 -12.13 -46.77 12.13
N LEU A 30 -12.99 -47.69 11.67
CA LEU A 30 -13.67 -47.60 10.38
C LEU A 30 -14.56 -46.37 10.27
N PHE A 31 -15.37 -46.05 11.29
CA PHE A 31 -16.21 -44.86 11.29
C PHE A 31 -15.39 -43.57 11.30
N TYR A 32 -14.31 -43.52 12.09
CA TYR A 32 -13.39 -42.37 12.09
C TYR A 32 -12.73 -42.18 10.71
N TYR A 33 -12.25 -43.26 10.10
CA TYR A 33 -11.63 -43.22 8.78
C TYR A 33 -12.63 -42.80 7.69
N GLN A 34 -13.88 -43.26 7.78
CA GLN A 34 -14.92 -42.93 6.81
C GLN A 34 -15.36 -41.47 6.92
N ASP A 35 -15.50 -40.93 8.13
CA ASP A 35 -15.74 -39.51 8.38
C ASP A 35 -14.58 -38.64 7.83
N GLU A 36 -13.33 -39.07 8.02
CA GLU A 36 -12.16 -38.39 7.46
C GLU A 36 -12.17 -38.38 5.92
N VAL A 37 -12.53 -39.50 5.28
CA VAL A 37 -12.65 -39.61 3.81
C VAL A 37 -13.80 -38.74 3.28
N ASP A 38 -14.95 -38.73 3.94
CA ASP A 38 -16.11 -37.92 3.53
C ASP A 38 -15.82 -36.42 3.70
N ASN A 39 -15.10 -36.04 4.76
CA ASN A 39 -14.63 -34.67 4.97
C ASN A 39 -13.63 -34.23 3.87
N LYS A 40 -12.64 -35.08 3.53
CA LYS A 40 -11.69 -34.81 2.42
C LYS A 40 -12.41 -34.63 1.10
N LYS A 41 -13.37 -35.50 0.78
CA LYS A 41 -14.16 -35.43 -0.45
C LYS A 41 -15.03 -34.17 -0.51
N THR A 42 -15.64 -33.78 0.60
CA THR A 42 -16.42 -32.55 0.70
C THR A 42 -15.54 -31.33 0.44
N LEU A 43 -14.36 -31.29 1.05
CA LEU A 43 -13.40 -30.20 0.86
C LEU A 43 -12.90 -30.11 -0.58
N ALA A 44 -12.57 -31.25 -1.21
CA ALA A 44 -12.15 -31.29 -2.61
C ALA A 44 -13.24 -30.75 -3.56
N ASN A 45 -14.51 -31.07 -3.28
CA ASN A 45 -15.64 -30.54 -4.04
C ASN A 45 -15.83 -29.03 -3.83
N GLN A 46 -15.59 -28.51 -2.62
CA GLN A 46 -15.61 -27.08 -2.34
C GLN A 46 -14.53 -26.34 -3.14
N LYS A 47 -13.28 -26.83 -3.12
CA LYS A 47 -12.17 -26.27 -3.92
C LYS A 47 -12.49 -26.25 -5.42
N LYS A 48 -13.08 -27.34 -5.93
CA LYS A 48 -13.51 -27.41 -7.32
C LYS A 48 -14.62 -26.39 -7.64
N SER A 49 -15.62 -26.28 -6.77
CA SER A 49 -16.71 -25.31 -6.94
C SER A 49 -16.19 -23.88 -6.96
N PHE A 50 -15.27 -23.55 -6.05
CA PHE A 50 -14.60 -22.26 -6.01
C PHE A 50 -13.84 -21.99 -7.31
N TYR A 51 -13.02 -22.95 -7.77
CA TYR A 51 -12.35 -22.85 -9.07
C TYR A 51 -13.33 -22.59 -10.22
N ASP A 52 -14.42 -23.36 -10.33
CA ASP A 52 -15.39 -23.23 -11.42
C ASP A 52 -16.09 -21.85 -11.40
N GLU A 53 -16.39 -21.33 -10.21
CA GLU A 53 -17.00 -20.01 -10.02
C GLU A 53 -16.04 -18.87 -10.39
N GLN A 54 -14.82 -18.88 -9.86
CA GLN A 54 -13.83 -17.83 -10.14
C GLN A 54 -13.41 -17.84 -11.62
N MET A 55 -13.25 -19.02 -12.21
CA MET A 55 -12.92 -19.16 -13.63
C MET A 55 -14.06 -18.68 -14.53
N LYS A 56 -15.31 -18.82 -14.10
CA LYS A 56 -16.46 -18.27 -14.81
C LYS A 56 -16.44 -16.74 -14.77
N LEU A 57 -16.20 -16.13 -13.61
CA LEU A 57 -16.08 -14.68 -13.47
C LEU A 57 -14.97 -14.12 -14.35
N LEU A 58 -13.76 -14.71 -14.28
CA LEU A 58 -12.63 -14.30 -15.12
C LEU A 58 -12.93 -14.39 -16.61
N LYS A 59 -13.71 -15.38 -17.05
CA LYS A 59 -14.11 -15.51 -18.46
C LYS A 59 -15.20 -14.52 -18.87
N GLU A 60 -16.13 -14.20 -17.97
CA GLU A 60 -17.21 -13.26 -18.24
C GLU A 60 -16.66 -11.85 -18.44
N VAL A 61 -15.68 -11.44 -17.63
CA VAL A 61 -15.02 -10.12 -17.73
C VAL A 61 -14.01 -10.07 -18.89
N SER A 62 -13.39 -11.20 -19.25
CA SER A 62 -12.38 -11.29 -20.31
C SER A 62 -12.94 -11.36 -21.75
N ASN A 63 -14.24 -11.19 -21.96
CA ASN A 63 -14.85 -11.32 -23.29
C ASN A 63 -14.63 -10.06 -24.16
N ASP A 64 -13.60 -10.13 -25.02
CA ASP A 64 -13.30 -9.22 -26.13
C ASP A 64 -12.85 -7.79 -25.77
N ASN A 65 -11.68 -7.72 -25.13
CA ASN A 65 -10.57 -6.85 -25.54
C ASN A 65 -10.82 -5.33 -25.40
N LYS A 66 -11.52 -4.89 -24.35
CA LYS A 66 -11.61 -3.45 -24.00
C LYS A 66 -10.70 -3.09 -22.83
N SER A 67 -10.18 -1.87 -22.87
CA SER A 67 -9.32 -1.27 -21.84
C SER A 67 -9.91 -1.33 -20.43
N GLU A 68 -11.22 -1.11 -20.29
CA GLU A 68 -11.93 -1.19 -19.01
C GLU A 68 -11.92 -2.61 -18.43
N GLU A 69 -11.99 -3.63 -19.29
CA GLU A 69 -11.94 -5.04 -18.87
C GLU A 69 -10.55 -5.41 -18.35
N SER A 70 -9.47 -4.76 -18.80
CA SER A 70 -8.12 -5.11 -18.35
C SER A 70 -7.87 -4.71 -16.90
N LEU A 71 -8.39 -3.57 -16.47
CA LEU A 71 -8.37 -3.14 -15.07
C LEU A 71 -9.27 -4.01 -14.20
N GLU A 72 -10.49 -4.29 -14.68
CA GLU A 72 -11.44 -5.16 -13.96
C GLU A 72 -10.89 -6.60 -13.81
N VAL A 73 -10.23 -7.13 -14.85
CA VAL A 73 -9.52 -8.41 -14.79
C VAL A 73 -8.37 -8.35 -13.79
N ALA A 74 -7.62 -7.25 -13.72
CA ALA A 74 -6.53 -7.11 -12.74
C ALA A 74 -7.07 -7.09 -11.30
N MET A 75 -8.15 -6.35 -11.04
CA MET A 75 -8.81 -6.29 -9.73
C MET A 75 -9.36 -7.66 -9.29
N ILE A 76 -10.12 -8.33 -10.16
CA ILE A 76 -10.66 -9.67 -9.87
C ILE A 76 -9.52 -10.67 -9.65
N SER A 77 -8.45 -10.55 -10.42
CA SER A 77 -7.29 -11.43 -10.27
C SER A 77 -6.57 -11.21 -8.94
N TYR A 78 -6.42 -9.96 -8.51
CA TYR A 78 -5.89 -9.61 -7.20
C TYR A 78 -6.76 -10.19 -6.08
N ASP A 79 -8.09 -10.00 -6.14
CA ASP A 79 -9.02 -10.51 -5.12
C ASP A 79 -8.97 -12.03 -4.99
N ILE A 80 -8.89 -12.75 -6.13
CA ILE A 80 -8.74 -14.21 -6.14
C ILE A 80 -7.43 -14.63 -5.48
N ILE A 81 -6.31 -13.96 -5.78
CA ILE A 81 -5.00 -14.25 -5.17
C ILE A 81 -5.06 -14.01 -3.65
N LYS A 82 -5.62 -12.89 -3.20
CA LYS A 82 -5.78 -12.60 -1.76
C LYS A 82 -6.63 -13.64 -1.05
N GLU A 83 -7.70 -14.11 -1.69
CA GLU A 83 -8.55 -15.15 -1.13
C GLU A 83 -7.78 -16.48 -1.02
N ILE A 84 -7.03 -16.87 -2.06
CA ILE A 84 -6.15 -18.06 -2.02
C ILE A 84 -5.12 -17.95 -0.87
N GLU A 85 -4.43 -16.82 -0.73
CA GLU A 85 -3.45 -16.58 0.35
C GLU A 85 -4.08 -16.61 1.75
N ARG A 86 -5.28 -16.05 1.91
CA ARG A 86 -5.99 -16.07 3.19
C ARG A 86 -6.36 -17.50 3.60
N ASP A 87 -6.71 -18.30 2.61
CA ASP A 87 -7.21 -19.65 2.73
C ASP A 87 -6.11 -20.73 2.80
N ASP A 88 -4.85 -20.34 2.63
CA ASP A 88 -3.66 -21.18 2.79
C ASP A 88 -3.56 -21.79 4.21
N SER A 89 -4.19 -21.16 5.22
CA SER A 89 -4.28 -21.72 6.58
C SER A 89 -5.40 -22.76 6.77
N TYR A 90 -6.43 -22.76 5.91
CA TYR A 90 -7.63 -23.61 6.03
C TYR A 90 -7.59 -24.83 5.09
N TYR A 91 -7.04 -24.68 3.87
CA TYR A 91 -7.10 -25.71 2.83
C TYR A 91 -5.83 -26.56 2.65
N GLN A 92 -4.67 -26.12 3.18
CA GLN A 92 -3.41 -26.88 3.11
C GLN A 92 -3.39 -28.14 4.00
N ARG A 93 -4.43 -28.41 4.82
CA ARG A 93 -4.48 -29.65 5.62
C ARG A 93 -4.72 -30.92 4.80
N TYR A 94 -5.23 -30.81 3.58
CA TYR A 94 -5.58 -31.96 2.74
C TYR A 94 -5.17 -31.71 1.29
N GLU A 95 -4.28 -32.56 0.77
CA GLU A 95 -3.78 -32.51 -0.61
C GLU A 95 -4.91 -32.64 -1.65
N ASP A 96 -5.99 -33.34 -1.32
CA ASP A 96 -7.12 -33.53 -2.23
C ASP A 96 -7.73 -32.18 -2.66
N GLY A 97 -7.83 -32.00 -3.98
CA GLY A 97 -8.37 -30.80 -4.61
C GLY A 97 -7.44 -29.58 -4.63
N ASN A 98 -6.21 -29.66 -4.10
CA ASN A 98 -5.23 -28.56 -4.23
C ASN A 98 -4.89 -28.25 -5.69
N GLU A 99 -4.97 -29.24 -6.58
CA GLU A 99 -4.77 -29.03 -8.02
C GLU A 99 -5.72 -27.98 -8.61
N TYR A 100 -6.89 -27.75 -8.01
CA TYR A 100 -7.83 -26.71 -8.46
C TYR A 100 -7.37 -25.33 -8.04
N LEU A 101 -6.84 -25.20 -6.82
CA LEU A 101 -6.29 -23.95 -6.32
C LEU A 101 -5.01 -23.59 -7.08
N GLU A 102 -4.10 -24.55 -7.30
CA GLU A 102 -2.89 -24.35 -8.11
C GLU A 102 -3.22 -23.95 -9.55
N LYS A 103 -4.19 -24.61 -10.19
CA LYS A 103 -4.65 -24.22 -11.53
C LYS A 103 -5.26 -22.82 -11.55
N LEU A 104 -6.03 -22.47 -10.52
CA LEU A 104 -6.62 -21.13 -10.40
C LEU A 104 -5.52 -20.08 -10.25
N GLU A 105 -4.57 -20.31 -9.36
CA GLU A 105 -3.42 -19.44 -9.11
C GLU A 105 -2.63 -19.19 -10.39
N VAL A 106 -2.28 -20.24 -11.13
CA VAL A 106 -1.54 -20.13 -12.40
C VAL A 106 -2.31 -19.31 -13.43
N GLU A 107 -3.60 -19.60 -13.67
CA GLU A 107 -4.39 -18.88 -14.68
C GLU A 107 -4.66 -17.42 -14.26
N THR A 108 -4.89 -17.19 -12.97
CA THR A 108 -5.13 -15.85 -12.41
C THR A 108 -3.87 -14.99 -12.48
N THR A 109 -2.73 -15.56 -12.10
CA THR A 109 -1.42 -14.90 -12.23
C THR A 109 -1.13 -14.52 -13.66
N LYS A 110 -1.41 -15.42 -14.61
CA LYS A 110 -1.25 -15.12 -16.03
C LYS A 110 -2.11 -13.94 -16.45
N ARG A 111 -3.40 -13.94 -16.11
CA ARG A 111 -4.33 -12.85 -16.46
C ARG A 111 -3.93 -11.52 -15.85
N LEU A 112 -3.53 -11.53 -14.59
CA LEU A 112 -3.00 -10.35 -13.92
C LEU A 112 -1.79 -9.77 -14.68
N ASN A 113 -0.89 -10.64 -15.14
CA ASN A 113 0.30 -10.20 -15.89
C ASN A 113 -0.04 -9.72 -17.31
N ASP A 114 -0.94 -10.41 -18.01
CA ASP A 114 -1.42 -9.99 -19.34
C ASP A 114 -2.13 -8.62 -19.25
N SER A 115 -2.93 -8.40 -18.20
CA SER A 115 -3.56 -7.11 -17.90
C SER A 115 -2.54 -6.00 -17.64
N LEU A 116 -1.47 -6.27 -16.87
CA LEU A 116 -0.44 -5.26 -16.61
C LEU A 116 0.24 -4.82 -17.90
N GLU A 117 0.67 -5.79 -18.72
CA GLU A 117 1.36 -5.51 -19.99
C GLU A 117 0.48 -4.64 -20.89
N TYR A 118 -0.82 -4.96 -20.96
CA TYR A 118 -1.78 -4.15 -21.70
C TYR A 118 -1.93 -2.74 -21.12
N LEU A 119 -2.13 -2.63 -19.80
CA LEU A 119 -2.40 -1.36 -19.13
C LEU A 119 -1.21 -0.39 -19.24
N LEU A 120 0.01 -0.90 -19.10
CA LEU A 120 1.24 -0.12 -19.26
C LEU A 120 1.56 0.24 -20.72
N GLY A 121 1.02 -0.50 -21.69
CA GLY A 121 1.17 -0.23 -23.12
C GLY A 121 0.21 0.84 -23.67
N LYS A 122 -0.66 1.42 -22.86
CA LYS A 122 -1.61 2.48 -23.23
C LYS A 122 -1.27 3.77 -22.49
N GLU A 123 -1.98 4.86 -22.82
CA GLU A 123 -2.03 6.07 -21.99
C GLU A 123 -3.32 6.01 -21.18
N TYR A 124 -3.22 5.80 -19.86
CA TYR A 124 -4.33 5.97 -18.90
C TYR A 124 -4.14 7.22 -18.05
N ASP A 125 -5.19 7.61 -17.33
CA ASP A 125 -5.10 8.67 -16.33
C ASP A 125 -4.24 8.21 -15.14
N ALA A 126 -3.58 9.16 -14.47
CA ALA A 126 -2.65 8.88 -13.36
C ALA A 126 -3.32 8.16 -12.18
N GLU A 127 -4.62 8.39 -11.97
CA GLU A 127 -5.42 7.73 -10.92
C GLU A 127 -5.53 6.21 -11.17
N VAL A 128 -5.80 5.81 -12.42
CA VAL A 128 -5.91 4.39 -12.81
C VAL A 128 -4.56 3.69 -12.70
N TYR A 129 -3.46 4.38 -13.06
CA TYR A 129 -2.13 3.85 -12.82
C TYR A 129 -1.83 3.71 -11.32
N GLY A 130 -2.25 4.67 -10.50
CA GLY A 130 -2.06 4.63 -9.05
C GLY A 130 -2.70 3.40 -8.42
N GLU A 131 -3.99 3.17 -8.68
CA GLU A 131 -4.73 2.01 -8.17
C GLU A 131 -4.11 0.69 -8.63
N LEU A 132 -3.73 0.63 -9.91
CA LEU A 132 -3.09 -0.54 -10.49
C LEU A 132 -1.76 -0.86 -9.77
N MET A 133 -0.89 0.15 -9.62
CA MET A 133 0.40 0.00 -8.96
C MET A 133 0.27 -0.47 -7.52
N ASP A 134 -0.75 -0.01 -6.80
CA ASP A 134 -1.00 -0.41 -5.42
C ASP A 134 -1.38 -1.89 -5.31
N PHE A 135 -2.19 -2.44 -6.23
CA PHE A 135 -2.47 -3.88 -6.27
C PHE A 135 -1.19 -4.70 -6.46
N TYR A 136 -0.34 -4.32 -7.43
CA TYR A 136 0.90 -5.05 -7.71
C TYR A 136 1.90 -5.00 -6.55
N ARG A 137 1.97 -3.89 -5.81
CA ARG A 137 2.82 -3.79 -4.61
C ARG A 137 2.43 -4.76 -3.50
N GLU A 138 1.16 -5.11 -3.40
CA GLU A 138 0.67 -6.00 -2.34
C GLU A 138 0.90 -7.49 -2.64
N ILE A 139 1.08 -7.87 -3.91
CA ILE A 139 1.29 -9.25 -4.35
C ILE A 139 2.53 -9.39 -5.25
N PRO A 140 3.73 -9.01 -4.78
CA PRO A 140 4.93 -8.92 -5.62
C PRO A 140 5.40 -10.27 -6.18
N ASP A 141 5.10 -11.38 -5.48
CA ASP A 141 5.49 -12.73 -5.90
C ASP A 141 4.70 -13.25 -7.10
N TYR A 142 3.59 -12.59 -7.43
CA TYR A 142 2.68 -12.93 -8.53
C TYR A 142 2.97 -12.12 -9.82
N ILE A 143 4.04 -11.34 -9.83
CA ILE A 143 4.45 -10.53 -10.97
C ILE A 143 5.55 -11.25 -11.74
N SER A 144 5.38 -11.36 -13.06
CA SER A 144 6.44 -11.89 -13.92
C SER A 144 7.66 -10.98 -13.87
N LYS A 145 8.84 -11.54 -14.17
CA LYS A 145 10.07 -10.76 -14.17
C LYS A 145 10.01 -9.64 -15.20
N GLU A 146 9.42 -9.91 -16.35
CA GLU A 146 9.21 -8.96 -17.44
C GLU A 146 8.33 -7.79 -16.96
N ASN A 147 7.24 -8.11 -16.27
CA ASN A 147 6.29 -7.12 -15.74
C ASN A 147 6.82 -6.34 -14.54
N SER A 148 7.71 -6.93 -13.73
CA SER A 148 8.39 -6.20 -12.65
C SER A 148 9.24 -5.03 -13.18
N VAL A 149 9.81 -5.18 -14.38
CA VAL A 149 10.58 -4.12 -15.04
C VAL A 149 9.66 -3.03 -15.57
N LEU A 150 8.51 -3.41 -16.15
CA LEU A 150 7.52 -2.45 -16.63
C LEU A 150 6.91 -1.65 -15.47
N LEU A 151 6.60 -2.30 -14.36
CA LEU A 151 6.12 -1.67 -13.14
C LEU A 151 7.11 -0.60 -12.64
N ALA A 152 8.39 -0.95 -12.53
CA ALA A 152 9.44 -0.02 -12.10
C ALA A 152 9.63 1.17 -13.07
N GLN A 153 9.40 0.97 -14.38
CA GLN A 153 9.42 2.04 -15.36
C GLN A 153 8.23 2.99 -15.18
N ALA A 154 7.04 2.44 -14.96
CA ALA A 154 5.83 3.23 -14.74
C ALA A 154 5.90 4.05 -13.45
N GLU A 155 6.44 3.49 -12.35
CA GLU A 155 6.70 4.22 -11.11
C GLU A 155 7.63 5.42 -11.36
N LYS A 156 8.69 5.24 -12.15
CA LYS A 156 9.62 6.32 -12.51
C LYS A 156 8.94 7.42 -13.33
N ILE A 157 8.03 7.07 -14.25
CA ILE A 157 7.27 8.03 -15.05
C ILE A 157 6.32 8.82 -14.15
N ALA A 158 5.57 8.15 -13.27
CA ALA A 158 4.67 8.80 -12.33
C ALA A 158 5.42 9.77 -11.39
N ASP A 159 6.60 9.37 -10.91
CA ASP A 159 7.46 10.23 -10.10
C ASP A 159 7.97 11.44 -10.91
N GLU A 160 8.38 11.26 -12.17
CA GLU A 160 8.86 12.35 -13.04
C GLU A 160 7.74 13.35 -13.39
N GLU A 161 6.52 12.87 -13.65
CA GLU A 161 5.33 13.71 -13.88
C GLU A 161 4.96 14.51 -12.63
N LEU A 162 4.94 13.87 -11.45
CA LEU A 162 4.69 14.53 -10.18
C LEU A 162 5.74 15.61 -9.89
N GLN A 163 7.02 15.32 -10.13
CA GLN A 163 8.11 16.29 -9.97
C GLN A 163 7.97 17.47 -10.95
N THR A 164 7.51 17.21 -12.18
CA THR A 164 7.26 18.25 -13.18
C THR A 164 6.09 19.16 -12.78
N GLU A 165 5.02 18.59 -12.24
CA GLU A 165 3.86 19.32 -11.71
C GLU A 165 4.28 20.21 -10.53
N ILE A 166 5.05 19.65 -9.58
CA ILE A 166 5.62 20.39 -8.44
C ILE A 166 6.52 21.54 -8.93
N ALA A 167 7.41 21.27 -9.90
CA ALA A 167 8.29 22.29 -10.46
C ALA A 167 7.51 23.43 -11.13
N LYS A 168 6.43 23.14 -11.86
CA LYS A 168 5.53 24.16 -12.43
C LYS A 168 4.87 25.00 -11.33
N ILE A 169 4.34 24.35 -10.29
CA ILE A 169 3.72 25.04 -9.15
C ILE A 169 4.75 25.93 -8.43
N GLU A 170 5.98 25.45 -8.25
CA GLU A 170 7.05 26.23 -7.65
C GLU A 170 7.47 27.42 -8.51
N GLU A 171 7.55 27.25 -9.83
CA GLU A 171 7.87 28.30 -10.79
C GLU A 171 6.78 29.38 -10.85
N GLU A 172 5.50 28.99 -10.94
CA GLU A 172 4.37 29.92 -10.87
C GLU A 172 4.32 30.69 -9.54
N ASN A 173 4.69 30.04 -8.44
CA ASN A 173 4.75 30.67 -7.14
C ASN A 173 6.01 31.53 -6.94
N LYS A 174 7.08 31.27 -7.70
CA LYS A 174 8.32 32.08 -7.69
C LYS A 174 8.05 33.49 -8.21
N ASP A 175 7.27 33.61 -9.29
CA ASP A 175 6.90 34.91 -9.84
C ASP A 175 5.96 35.69 -8.92
N LYS A 176 5.01 35.00 -8.25
CA LYS A 176 4.16 35.62 -7.22
C LYS A 176 4.96 36.09 -5.99
N LYS A 177 5.93 35.30 -5.52
CA LYS A 177 6.84 35.70 -4.42
C LYS A 177 7.71 36.90 -4.81
N LYS A 178 8.26 36.91 -6.03
CA LYS A 178 9.08 38.01 -6.56
C LYS A 178 8.28 39.31 -6.71
N TYR A 179 7.06 39.22 -7.24
CA TYR A 179 6.15 40.37 -7.39
C TYR A 179 5.74 40.95 -6.03
N THR A 180 5.49 40.09 -5.05
CA THR A 180 5.14 40.50 -3.67
C THR A 180 6.33 41.16 -2.96
N HIS A 181 7.54 40.61 -3.13
CA HIS A 181 8.75 41.16 -2.51
C HIS A 181 9.13 42.54 -3.09
N GLU A 182 9.07 42.74 -4.41
CA GLU A 182 9.37 44.03 -5.04
C GLU A 182 8.37 45.14 -4.67
N ASN A 183 7.06 44.84 -4.65
CA ASN A 183 6.06 45.82 -4.23
C ASN A 183 6.19 46.17 -2.74
N ARG A 184 6.48 45.19 -1.89
CA ARG A 184 6.70 45.42 -0.45
C ARG A 184 8.00 46.18 -0.20
N LYS A 185 9.08 45.90 -0.94
CA LYS A 185 10.33 46.66 -0.92
C LYS A 185 10.11 48.14 -1.29
N ARG A 186 9.36 48.42 -2.36
CA ARG A 186 8.98 49.79 -2.74
C ARG A 186 8.16 50.49 -1.66
N ALA A 187 7.21 49.78 -1.04
CA ALA A 187 6.43 50.32 0.07
C ALA A 187 7.28 50.60 1.31
N LEU A 188 8.24 49.74 1.65
CA LEU A 188 9.15 49.98 2.78
C LEU A 188 10.14 51.12 2.46
N GLN A 189 10.59 51.26 1.22
CA GLN A 189 11.43 52.39 0.77
C GLN A 189 10.72 53.74 0.84
N SER A 190 9.40 53.80 0.65
CA SER A 190 8.66 55.05 0.81
C SER A 190 8.40 55.42 2.27
N ILE A 191 8.45 54.44 3.18
CA ILE A 191 8.19 54.61 4.62
C ILE A 191 9.47 54.99 5.38
N PHE A 192 10.62 54.37 5.08
CA PHE A 192 11.85 54.60 5.85
C PHE A 192 12.67 55.78 5.32
N GLN A 193 13.09 56.64 6.24
CA GLN A 193 14.05 57.71 5.97
C GLN A 193 15.11 57.77 7.09
N THR A 194 16.32 58.20 6.73
CA THR A 194 17.34 58.50 7.71
C THR A 194 16.86 59.63 8.64
N GLY A 195 17.17 59.51 9.93
CA GLY A 195 16.73 60.45 10.96
C GLY A 195 15.38 60.12 11.62
N MET A 196 14.64 59.10 11.17
CA MET A 196 13.44 58.66 11.89
C MET A 196 13.77 58.08 13.26
N SER A 197 12.94 58.33 14.26
CA SER A 197 13.07 57.75 15.59
C SER A 197 12.66 56.28 15.64
N VAL A 198 13.19 55.56 16.62
CA VAL A 198 12.78 54.18 16.95
C VAL A 198 11.27 54.02 17.14
N SER A 199 10.61 55.01 17.74
CA SER A 199 9.16 54.99 17.94
C SER A 199 8.39 55.09 16.62
N GLU A 200 8.84 55.94 15.70
CA GLU A 200 8.21 56.10 14.38
C GLU A 200 8.36 54.83 13.55
N VAL A 201 9.54 54.21 13.54
CA VAL A 201 9.80 52.92 12.88
C VAL A 201 8.86 51.82 13.40
N LYS A 202 8.78 51.66 14.72
CA LYS A 202 7.92 50.64 15.35
C LYS A 202 6.44 50.88 15.08
N SER A 203 6.01 52.14 14.99
CA SER A 203 4.62 52.49 14.74
C SER A 203 4.23 52.24 13.28
N ALA A 204 5.17 52.42 12.36
CA ALA A 204 4.94 52.24 10.93
C ALA A 204 4.84 50.76 10.52
N ILE A 205 5.71 49.89 11.05
CA ILE A 205 5.80 48.49 10.56
C ILE A 205 5.92 47.42 11.64
N GLY A 206 5.90 47.81 12.92
CA GLY A 206 6.04 46.88 14.04
C GLY A 206 7.49 46.54 14.42
N PRO A 207 7.67 45.58 15.35
CA PRO A 207 8.98 45.20 15.86
C PRO A 207 9.81 44.42 14.82
N PRO A 208 11.15 44.49 14.88
CA PRO A 208 12.01 43.75 13.98
C PRO A 208 11.96 42.24 14.25
N THR A 209 12.11 41.44 13.19
CA THR A 209 12.17 39.98 13.28
C THR A 209 13.43 39.51 13.99
N LYS A 210 14.58 40.16 13.72
CA LYS A 210 15.84 39.93 14.43
C LYS A 210 16.49 41.26 14.82
N LYS A 211 17.12 41.28 15.99
CA LYS A 211 17.82 42.45 16.51
C LYS A 211 19.24 42.06 16.94
N TYR A 212 20.23 42.81 16.45
CA TYR A 212 21.62 42.69 16.83
C TYR A 212 22.10 44.01 17.44
N ARG A 213 23.04 43.96 18.39
CA ARG A 213 23.57 45.13 19.08
C ARG A 213 25.09 45.13 19.01
N SER A 214 25.67 46.29 18.70
CA SER A 214 27.08 46.60 18.90
C SER A 214 27.20 47.79 19.87
N ASP A 215 28.43 48.10 20.28
CA ASP A 215 28.72 49.25 21.15
C ASP A 215 28.37 50.59 20.49
N GLU A 216 28.27 50.62 19.15
CA GLU A 216 28.05 51.84 18.37
C GLU A 216 26.65 51.95 17.75
N ALA A 217 25.93 50.83 17.59
CA ALA A 217 24.63 50.80 16.91
C ALA A 217 23.78 49.56 17.25
N GLU A 218 22.48 49.63 16.91
CA GLU A 218 21.61 48.46 16.85
C GLU A 218 21.23 48.15 15.40
N PHE A 219 21.30 46.89 14.99
CA PHE A 219 20.87 46.44 13.68
C PHE A 219 19.54 45.72 13.81
N TRP A 220 18.53 46.24 13.12
CA TRP A 220 17.18 45.71 13.14
C TRP A 220 16.91 45.10 11.77
N ASN A 221 16.66 43.81 11.75
CA ASN A 221 16.45 43.05 10.54
C ASN A 221 14.97 42.61 10.47
N TYR A 222 14.36 42.89 9.32
CA TYR A 222 12.99 42.50 9.00
C TYR A 222 13.03 41.38 7.96
N GLU A 223 12.09 40.44 8.06
CA GLU A 223 11.97 39.27 7.17
C GLU A 223 12.15 39.61 5.67
N ASP A 224 11.68 40.78 5.25
CA ASP A 224 11.62 41.20 3.85
C ASP A 224 12.78 42.11 3.41
N ALA A 225 14.01 41.80 3.83
CA ALA A 225 15.23 42.42 3.31
C ALA A 225 15.37 43.92 3.65
N VAL A 226 15.15 44.29 4.92
CA VAL A 226 15.55 45.63 5.41
C VAL A 226 16.39 45.47 6.66
N ILE A 227 17.62 45.98 6.58
CA ILE A 227 18.51 46.14 7.74
C ILE A 227 18.55 47.63 8.07
N LEU A 228 17.97 47.99 9.22
CA LEU A 228 18.03 49.34 9.77
C LEU A 228 19.15 49.41 10.80
N THR A 229 20.06 50.36 10.64
CA THR A 229 21.07 50.69 11.64
C THR A 229 20.55 51.83 12.49
N ILE A 230 20.43 51.62 13.80
CA ILE A 230 19.95 52.61 14.77
C ILE A 230 21.12 53.12 15.60
N LYS A 231 21.36 54.43 15.57
CA LYS A 231 22.36 55.11 16.40
C LYS A 231 21.70 56.21 17.21
N ASN A 232 21.95 56.24 18.52
CA ASN A 232 21.35 57.20 19.45
C ASN A 232 19.80 57.27 19.39
N GLY A 233 19.14 56.15 19.07
CA GLY A 233 17.67 56.07 18.98
C GLY A 233 17.07 56.50 17.64
N PHE A 234 17.89 56.79 16.63
CA PHE A 234 17.45 57.21 15.29
C PHE A 234 18.01 56.31 14.19
N VAL A 235 17.27 56.20 13.09
CA VAL A 235 17.69 55.49 11.87
C VAL A 235 18.88 56.24 11.28
N TYR A 236 20.03 55.58 11.26
CA TYR A 236 21.27 56.08 10.71
C TYR A 236 21.47 55.62 9.26
N ASP A 237 21.14 54.36 8.97
CA ASP A 237 21.29 53.78 7.65
C ASP A 237 20.24 52.69 7.39
N ILE A 238 19.90 52.50 6.13
CA ILE A 238 18.88 51.56 5.66
C ILE A 238 19.48 50.79 4.48
N THR A 239 19.74 49.49 4.69
CA THR A 239 20.22 48.63 3.62
C THR A 239 19.12 47.65 3.20
N TYR A 240 18.91 47.55 1.89
CA TYR A 240 18.04 46.54 1.28
C TYR A 240 18.93 45.49 0.60
N PRO A 241 19.13 44.30 1.19
CA PRO A 241 19.86 43.22 0.54
C PRO A 241 19.32 42.95 -0.86
N SER A 242 20.23 42.89 -1.82
CA SER A 242 19.96 42.29 -3.12
C SER A 242 19.90 40.78 -2.90
N ASN A 243 18.74 40.16 -3.13
CA ASN A 243 18.69 38.70 -3.32
C ASN A 243 19.37 38.32 -4.63
#